data_AF-A0A920J8U9-F1
#
_entry.id   AF-A0A920J8U9-F1
#
_cell.length_a   1.000
_cell.length_b   1.000
_cell.length_c   1.000
_cell.angle_alpha   90.00
_cell.angle_beta   90.00
_cell.angle_gamma   90.00
#
_symmetry.space_group_name_H-M   'P 1'
#
loop_
_entity.id
_entity.type
_entity.pdbx_description
1 polymer ?
#
loop_
_entity_poly.entity_id
_entity_poly.type
_entity_poly.pdbx_seq_one_letter_code
_entity_poly.pdbx_strand_id
1 'polypeptide(L)'
;MSNVGLEDGLNKLGYSFKRADVGDKYVSDLLSKEGWLLGGEPSGHIICRDLVSTGDGTVAALKTISSLVMLEKDPKDVLSNYKKIPQINEPISVINKDIISDAEVKTAINDIKSDLTINGVSC
;
A
#
# COMPACT_ATOMS: atom_id res chain seq x y z
N MET A 1 0.79 3.43 -3.62
CA MET A 1 2.14 3.45 -2.99
C MET A 1 2.53 2.16 -2.27
N SER A 2 1.57 1.30 -1.87
CA SER A 2 1.87 0.04 -1.19
C SER A 2 2.75 -0.89 -2.02
N ASN A 3 3.69 -1.58 -1.36
CA ASN A 3 4.58 -2.56 -1.99
C ASN A 3 3.77 -3.69 -2.62
N VAL A 4 4.14 -4.14 -3.83
CA VAL A 4 3.44 -5.23 -4.53
C VAL A 4 3.45 -6.54 -3.72
N GLY A 5 4.51 -6.80 -2.97
CA GLY A 5 4.58 -7.99 -2.11
C GLY A 5 3.50 -8.04 -1.03
N LEU A 6 2.93 -6.89 -0.63
CA LEU A 6 1.83 -6.85 0.34
C LEU A 6 0.53 -7.33 -0.31
N GLU A 7 0.25 -6.85 -1.52
CA GLU A 7 -0.91 -7.27 -2.31
C GLU A 7 -0.84 -8.77 -2.61
N ASP A 8 0.32 -9.27 -3.05
CA ASP A 8 0.52 -10.70 -3.29
C ASP A 8 0.29 -11.55 -2.02
N GLY A 9 0.78 -11.08 -0.87
CA GLY A 9 0.60 -11.74 0.42
C GLY A 9 -0.87 -11.81 0.83
N LEU A 10 -1.62 -10.71 0.68
CA LEU A 10 -3.05 -10.65 1.01
C LEU A 10 -3.89 -11.50 0.05
N ASN A 11 -3.58 -11.47 -1.24
CA ASN A 11 -4.26 -12.29 -2.24
C ASN A 11 -4.06 -13.79 -1.97
N LYS A 12 -2.84 -14.21 -1.57
CA LYS A 12 -2.55 -15.60 -1.18
C LYS A 12 -3.33 -16.06 0.06
N LEU A 13 -3.66 -15.12 0.96
CA LEU A 13 -4.50 -15.38 2.12
C LEU A 13 -6.00 -15.35 1.80
N GLY A 14 -6.38 -15.02 0.56
CA GLY A 14 -7.78 -14.95 0.11
C GLY A 14 -8.48 -13.63 0.44
N TYR A 15 -7.75 -12.59 0.84
CA TYR A 15 -8.33 -11.27 1.11
C TYR A 15 -8.40 -10.43 -0.16
N SER A 16 -9.50 -9.69 -0.32
CA SER A 16 -9.60 -8.66 -1.35
C SER A 16 -8.70 -7.49 -1.03
N PHE A 17 -7.99 -6.99 -2.04
CA PHE A 17 -7.12 -5.82 -1.93
C PHE A 17 -7.53 -4.77 -2.96
N LYS A 18 -7.57 -3.50 -2.55
CA LYS A 18 -7.81 -2.35 -3.44
C LYS A 18 -6.80 -1.26 -3.15
N ARG A 19 -6.32 -0.61 -4.22
CA ARG A 19 -5.44 0.55 -4.15
C ARG A 19 -6.28 1.82 -4.23
N ALA A 20 -6.08 2.74 -3.28
CA ALA A 20 -6.60 4.09 -3.36
C ALA A 20 -5.55 5.02 -3.98
N ASP A 21 -6.00 6.20 -4.43
CA ASP A 21 -5.11 7.31 -4.77
C ASP A 21 -4.31 7.78 -3.54
N VAL A 22 -3.24 8.53 -3.78
CA VAL A 22 -2.33 8.99 -2.72
C VAL A 22 -3.04 10.01 -1.82
N GLY A 23 -3.11 9.72 -0.51
CA GLY A 23 -3.74 10.55 0.50
C GLY A 23 -4.73 9.77 1.37
N ASP A 24 -4.67 10.01 2.68
CA ASP A 24 -5.54 9.45 3.72
C ASP A 24 -7.04 9.55 3.38
N LYS A 25 -7.48 10.67 2.80
CA LYS A 25 -8.86 10.90 2.38
C LYS A 25 -9.34 9.84 1.38
N TYR A 26 -8.53 9.53 0.36
CA TYR A 26 -8.92 8.56 -0.66
C TYR A 26 -9.01 7.14 -0.09
N VAL A 27 -8.16 6.82 0.88
CA VAL A 27 -8.25 5.56 1.63
C VAL A 27 -9.56 5.52 2.41
N SER A 28 -9.90 6.56 3.17
CA SER A 28 -11.14 6.64 3.96
C SER A 28 -12.40 6.57 3.09
N ASP A 29 -12.42 7.28 1.97
CA ASP A 29 -13.52 7.26 1.00
C ASP A 29 -13.72 5.87 0.40
N LEU A 30 -12.62 5.19 0.03
CA LEU A 30 -12.67 3.82 -0.48
C LEU A 30 -13.18 2.84 0.57
N LEU A 31 -12.70 2.91 1.82
CA LEU A 31 -13.19 2.08 2.91
C LEU A 31 -14.69 2.29 3.15
N SER A 32 -15.14 3.54 3.06
CA SER A 32 -16.56 3.89 3.21
C SER A 32 -17.41 3.32 2.08
N LYS A 33 -16.95 3.46 0.83
CA LYS A 33 -17.62 2.91 -0.36
C LYS A 33 -17.73 1.39 -0.34
N GLU A 34 -16.69 0.72 0.13
CA GLU A 34 -16.62 -0.76 0.15
C GLU A 34 -17.19 -1.37 1.44
N GLY A 35 -17.52 -0.55 2.44
CA GLY A 35 -17.92 -1.02 3.76
C GLY A 35 -16.78 -1.73 4.51
N TRP A 36 -15.53 -1.47 4.15
CA TRP A 36 -14.36 -2.11 4.75
C TRP A 36 -13.94 -1.41 6.04
N LEU A 37 -13.27 -2.15 6.92
CA LEU A 37 -12.90 -1.70 8.26
C LEU A 37 -11.41 -1.34 8.41
N LEU A 38 -10.54 -1.92 7.58
CA LEU A 38 -9.10 -1.77 7.70
C LEU A 38 -8.52 -1.21 6.40
N GLY A 39 -7.73 -0.15 6.52
CA GLY A 39 -6.94 0.40 5.42
C GLY A 39 -5.79 1.24 5.95
N GLY A 40 -4.94 1.73 5.05
CA GLY A 40 -3.87 2.62 5.46
C GLY A 40 -2.83 2.87 4.37
N GLU A 41 -1.83 3.66 4.76
CA GLU A 41 -0.75 4.11 3.89
C GLU A 41 0.62 3.59 4.38
N PRO A 42 1.62 3.48 3.49
CA PRO A 42 2.97 3.04 3.86
C PRO A 42 3.68 3.93 4.88
N SER A 43 3.19 5.15 5.12
CA SER A 43 3.66 6.08 6.15
C SER A 43 3.39 5.60 7.57
N GLY A 44 2.51 4.60 7.76
CA GLY A 44 2.02 4.16 9.06
C GLY A 44 0.70 4.79 9.47
N HIS A 45 0.07 5.58 8.59
CA HIS A 45 -1.31 6.03 8.79
C HIS A 45 -2.28 4.86 8.54
N ILE A 46 -2.72 4.19 9.61
CA ILE A 46 -3.59 3.02 9.55
C ILE A 46 -4.96 3.36 10.15
N ILE A 47 -6.02 3.07 9.39
CA ILE A 47 -7.42 3.32 9.76
C ILE A 47 -8.05 1.99 10.21
N CYS A 48 -8.60 1.99 11.42
CA CYS A 48 -9.39 0.88 11.98
C CYS A 48 -10.81 1.37 12.29
N ARG A 49 -11.71 1.31 11.30
CA ARG A 49 -13.06 1.93 11.36
C ARG A 49 -13.99 1.33 12.40
N ASP A 50 -13.68 0.15 12.91
CA ASP A 50 -14.38 -0.45 14.03
C ASP A 50 -14.08 0.23 15.38
N LEU A 51 -13.02 1.04 15.45
CA LEU A 51 -12.57 1.71 16.67
C LEU A 51 -12.52 3.24 16.52
N VAL A 52 -11.99 3.73 15.40
CA VAL A 52 -11.77 5.16 15.14
C VAL A 52 -12.09 5.50 13.68
N SER A 53 -12.62 6.69 13.44
CA SER A 53 -13.02 7.15 12.10
C SER A 53 -11.87 7.71 11.25
N THR A 54 -10.66 7.82 11.81
CA THR A 54 -9.45 8.34 11.16
C THR A 54 -8.26 7.42 11.44
N GLY A 55 -7.11 7.67 10.82
CA GLY A 55 -5.90 6.93 11.12
C GLY A 55 -5.35 7.28 12.50
N ASP A 56 -5.10 6.26 13.30
CA ASP A 56 -4.57 6.38 14.66
C ASP A 56 -3.49 5.31 14.88
N GLY A 57 -2.25 5.79 15.05
CA GLY A 57 -1.10 4.91 15.22
C GLY A 57 -1.12 4.13 16.54
N THR A 58 -1.67 4.71 17.61
CA THR A 58 -1.78 4.04 18.91
C THR A 58 -2.80 2.91 18.85
N VAL A 59 -3.97 3.16 18.27
CA VAL A 59 -5.00 2.13 18.05
C VAL A 59 -4.47 1.02 17.15
N ALA A 60 -3.80 1.36 16.04
CA ALA A 60 -3.21 0.39 15.14
C ALA A 60 -2.13 -0.47 15.82
N ALA A 61 -1.27 0.13 16.64
CA ALA A 61 -0.24 -0.58 17.39
C ALA A 61 -0.87 -1.55 18.40
N LEU A 62 -1.84 -1.10 19.20
CA LEU A 62 -2.54 -1.94 20.16
C LEU A 62 -3.30 -3.07 19.48
N LYS A 63 -3.97 -2.81 18.36
CA LYS A 63 -4.68 -3.84 17.58
C LYS A 63 -3.72 -4.87 16.99
N THR A 64 -2.54 -4.45 16.55
CA THR A 64 -1.48 -5.36 16.08
C THR A 64 -1.00 -6.26 17.22
N ILE A 65 -0.65 -5.69 18.37
CA ILE A 65 -0.20 -6.46 19.55
C ILE A 65 -1.30 -7.41 20.02
N SER A 66 -2.54 -6.93 20.14
CA SER A 66 -3.69 -7.76 20.50
C SER A 66 -3.88 -8.92 19.54
N SER A 67 -3.73 -8.70 18.23
CA SER A 67 -3.85 -9.75 17.22
C SER A 67 -2.75 -10.81 17.37
N LEU A 68 -1.51 -10.40 17.66
CA LEU A 68 -0.40 -11.33 17.90
C LEU A 68 -0.65 -12.20 19.15
N VAL A 69 -1.12 -11.59 20.24
CA VAL A 69 -1.46 -12.31 21.48
C VAL A 69 -2.61 -13.28 21.25
N MET A 70 -3.68 -12.87 20.55
CA MET A 70 -4.83 -13.73 20.25
C MET A 70 -4.48 -14.88 19.31
N LEU A 71 -3.50 -14.69 18.42
CA LEU A 71 -3.02 -15.73 17.52
C LEU A 71 -1.95 -16.64 18.15
N GLU A 72 -1.47 -16.30 19.36
CA GLU A 72 -0.33 -16.96 20.02
C GLU A 72 0.89 -17.07 19.09
N LYS A 73 1.18 -16.00 18.33
CA LYS A 73 2.24 -15.98 17.31
C LYS A 73 3.22 -14.83 17.52
N ASP A 74 4.47 -15.10 17.19
CA ASP A 74 5.47 -14.04 17.06
C ASP A 74 5.25 -13.25 15.76
N PRO A 75 5.68 -11.98 15.71
CA PRO A 75 5.64 -11.18 14.47
C PRO A 75 6.30 -11.88 13.27
N LYS A 76 7.39 -12.63 13.49
CA LYS A 76 8.10 -13.38 12.45
C LYS A 76 7.20 -14.43 11.77
N ASP A 77 6.29 -15.06 12.53
CA ASP A 77 5.44 -16.13 12.05
C ASP A 77 4.31 -15.55 11.18
N VAL A 78 3.77 -14.40 11.58
CA VAL A 78 2.75 -13.68 10.80
C VAL A 78 3.34 -13.13 9.50
N LEU A 79 4.56 -12.59 9.56
CA LEU A 79 5.25 -12.02 8.40
C LEU A 79 5.84 -13.06 7.45
N SER A 80 5.83 -14.35 7.81
CA SER A 80 6.37 -15.43 6.96
C SER A 80 5.74 -15.51 5.56
N ASN A 81 4.47 -15.10 5.43
CA ASN A 81 3.74 -15.07 4.17
C ASN A 81 3.93 -13.77 3.36
N TYR A 82 4.64 -12.79 3.92
CA TYR A 82 4.91 -11.51 3.28
C TYR A 82 6.37 -11.44 2.84
N LYS A 83 6.58 -11.28 1.53
CA LYS A 83 7.90 -11.01 0.96
C LYS A 83 7.91 -9.63 0.35
N LYS A 84 8.61 -8.69 1.02
CA LYS A 84 8.78 -7.33 0.50
C LYS A 84 9.57 -7.38 -0.82
N ILE A 85 8.99 -6.82 -1.87
CA ILE A 85 9.65 -6.67 -3.17
C ILE A 85 10.58 -5.45 -3.10
N PRO A 86 11.80 -5.51 -3.68
CA PRO A 86 12.67 -4.34 -3.78
C PRO A 86 11.94 -3.17 -4.43
N GLN A 87 11.87 -2.04 -3.73
CA GLN A 87 11.19 -0.83 -4.18
C GLN A 87 12.00 0.37 -3.71
N ILE A 88 12.28 1.29 -4.64
CA ILE A 88 12.96 2.55 -4.39
C ILE A 88 11.96 3.67 -4.70
N ASN A 89 11.93 4.70 -3.85
CA ASN A 89 11.14 5.90 -4.07
C ASN A 89 12.06 7.12 -3.90
N GLU A 90 12.44 7.74 -5.01
CA GLU A 90 13.36 8.87 -5.04
C GLU A 90 12.59 10.17 -5.34
N PRO A 91 12.62 11.16 -4.43
CA PRO A 91 12.04 12.46 -4.69
C PRO A 91 12.92 13.23 -5.68
N ILE A 92 12.37 13.55 -6.85
CA ILE A 92 13.07 14.36 -7.87
C ILE A 92 12.62 15.82 -7.73
N SER A 93 13.60 16.72 -7.56
CA SER A 93 13.34 18.15 -7.54
C SER A 93 13.05 18.65 -8.96
N VAL A 94 11.90 19.28 -9.14
CA VAL A 94 11.45 19.82 -10.43
C VAL A 94 11.03 21.27 -10.27
N ILE A 95 11.23 22.08 -11.31
CA ILE A 95 10.80 23.48 -11.33
C ILE A 95 9.27 23.55 -11.45
N ASN A 96 8.69 22.67 -12.28
CA ASN A 96 7.24 22.53 -12.44
C ASN A 96 6.84 21.05 -12.34
N LYS A 97 5.82 20.74 -11.53
CA LYS A 97 5.26 19.39 -11.37
C LYS A 97 4.52 18.91 -12.63
N ASP A 98 4.08 19.83 -13.49
CA ASP A 98 3.40 19.50 -14.76
C ASP A 98 4.31 18.83 -15.78
N ILE A 99 5.61 18.72 -15.53
CA ILE A 99 6.58 17.98 -16.36
C ILE A 99 6.16 16.52 -16.61
N ILE A 100 5.37 15.92 -15.71
CA ILE A 100 4.81 14.57 -15.87
C ILE A 100 3.81 14.51 -17.05
N SER A 101 3.24 15.66 -17.45
CA SER A 101 2.34 15.77 -18.59
C SER A 101 3.05 15.90 -19.94
N ASP A 102 4.36 16.17 -19.94
CA ASP A 102 5.17 16.34 -21.14
C ASP A 102 5.18 15.06 -21.99
N ALA A 103 5.12 15.24 -23.31
CA ALA A 103 5.06 14.14 -24.26
C ALA A 103 6.34 13.30 -24.27
N GLU A 104 7.52 13.93 -24.14
CA GLU A 104 8.80 13.22 -24.12
C GLU A 104 8.92 12.35 -22.87
N VAL A 105 8.55 12.90 -21.71
CA VAL A 105 8.54 12.19 -20.43
C VAL A 105 7.58 11.01 -20.45
N LYS A 106 6.36 11.19 -20.98
CA LYS A 106 5.38 10.11 -21.12
C LYS A 106 5.87 9.00 -22.04
N THR A 107 6.54 9.36 -23.14
CA THR A 107 7.07 8.37 -24.09
C THR A 107 8.16 7.54 -23.43
N ALA A 108 9.14 8.20 -22.79
CA ALA A 108 10.19 7.51 -22.05
C ALA A 108 9.65 6.59 -20.94
N ILE A 109 8.62 7.02 -20.20
CA ILE A 109 7.98 6.20 -19.17
C ILE A 109 7.33 4.94 -19.80
N ASN A 110 6.66 5.08 -20.95
CA ASN A 110 5.99 3.96 -21.60
C ASN A 110 7.00 2.95 -22.18
N ASP A 111 8.08 3.42 -22.78
CA ASP A 111 9.14 2.55 -23.32
C ASP A 111 9.78 1.70 -22.22
N ILE A 112 10.10 2.32 -21.07
CA ILE A 112 10.63 1.61 -19.90
C ILE A 112 9.60 0.60 -19.35
N LYS A 113 8.31 0.97 -19.32
CA LYS A 113 7.25 0.06 -18.87
C LYS A 113 7.12 -1.16 -19.77
N SER A 114 7.22 -1.00 -21.09
CA SER A 114 7.16 -2.14 -22.02
C SER A 114 8.33 -3.11 -21.82
N ASP A 115 9.52 -2.61 -21.53
CA ASP A 115 10.69 -3.44 -21.24
C ASP A 115 10.54 -4.21 -19.91
N LEU A 116 9.94 -3.59 -18.90
CA LEU A 116 9.72 -4.20 -17.59
C LEU A 116 8.67 -5.34 -17.60
N THR A 117 7.66 -5.25 -18.48
CA THR A 117 6.65 -6.31 -18.63
C THR A 117 7.22 -7.64 -19.13
N ILE A 118 8.39 -7.66 -19.76
CA ILE A 118 9.04 -8.89 -20.25
C ILE A 118 9.52 -9.77 -19.07
N ASN A 119 9.70 -9.20 -17.87
CA ASN A 119 10.19 -9.91 -16.68
C ASN A 119 9.14 -10.12 -15.56
N GLY A 120 7.84 -9.95 -15.86
CA GLY A 120 6.76 -10.32 -14.95
C GLY A 120 6.53 -9.40 -13.75
N VAL A 121 7.07 -8.17 -13.77
CA VAL A 121 6.79 -7.15 -12.75
C VAL A 121 5.89 -6.08 -13.37
N SER A 122 4.59 -6.12 -13.06
CA SER A 122 3.67 -5.06 -13.46
C SER A 122 3.74 -3.93 -12.42
N CYS A 123 4.05 -2.71 -12.87
CA CYS A 123 4.09 -1.50 -12.03
C CYS A 123 2.70 -0.94 -11.74
#